data_AF-E3M759-F1
#
_entry.id   AF-E3M759-F1
#
_cell.length_a   1.000
_cell.length_b   1.000
_cell.length_c   1.000
_cell.angle_alpha   90.00
_cell.angle_beta   90.00
_cell.angle_gamma   90.00
#
_symmetry.space_group_name_H-M   'P 1'
#
loop_
_entity.id
_entity.type
_entity.pdbx_description
1 polymer ?
#
loop_
_entity_poly.entity_id
_entity_poly.type
_entity_poly.pdbx_seq_one_letter_code
_entity_poly.pdbx_strand_id
1 'polypeptide(L)'
;MHFGLNSDEFIYLGAYIYERNSVTDKISIHYKPLVGLVLFDVFVASSLIAVVYLGCKCYFCLKKQVEYPRTFSSPSYSKLQCQLFIALIIQTIIPVFLVHLPAAISLTGILFEWELSNFNGIIVISIAFFPILDPLPTLFIIKSYREALFDRFDLTVLIIQRICTSLAFLIHFPLTLLILYNSPTSLGAYKYLLIYISIFELVYAVLDVLVSPELYTYKSSFMLVLDSNKTFLPFWMLYPINLLFCGMLGCSMAIFTINIIYRYLVMKGGKSSKIQIRPGILSELIKSFESEKLFCWIAAPIVYSAIWMIITGLTLQGNPQTDKILEEQFLRKQNVSLSEIVYTGPNYYPQKGVIGGIPIFGMTILTLMIAEDGSVRWHNLNFLLAGVAILGLQYLIIIYCGVRMHTILQKELSQQSVVNRKLQKQFFRALVVQTVVPTFLFVLPIAPFLIGPLVVPFIGIQMNFPTGWMYVILCLYPPIDTVAFMLIVSEYKKVTLEMFKPVLPKRIKVISEVSTSTAAAITK
;
A
#
# COMPACT_ATOMS: atom_id res chain seq x y z
N MET A 1 -38.94 -5.46 -2.44
CA MET A 1 -37.75 -5.34 -3.33
C MET A 1 -36.60 -4.71 -2.55
N HIS A 2 -35.57 -5.48 -2.22
CA HIS A 2 -34.46 -5.05 -1.36
C HIS A 2 -33.51 -3.99 -1.97
N PHE A 3 -33.76 -3.55 -3.21
CA PHE A 3 -32.85 -2.65 -3.95
C PHE A 3 -33.42 -1.27 -4.31
N GLY A 4 -34.68 -0.95 -3.96
CA GLY A 4 -35.25 0.40 -4.20
C GLY A 4 -35.31 0.85 -5.67
N LEU A 5 -35.27 -0.11 -6.61
CA LEU A 5 -35.41 0.11 -8.05
C LEU A 5 -36.83 -0.18 -8.51
N ASN A 6 -37.31 0.59 -9.49
CA ASN A 6 -38.48 0.21 -10.26
C ASN A 6 -38.16 -0.97 -11.20
N SER A 7 -39.13 -1.83 -11.46
CA SER A 7 -39.00 -3.01 -12.34
C SER A 7 -38.48 -2.68 -13.74
N ASP A 8 -38.68 -1.44 -14.18
CA ASP A 8 -38.34 -0.97 -15.52
C ASP A 8 -36.89 -0.46 -15.62
N GLU A 9 -36.18 -0.36 -14.49
CA GLU A 9 -34.82 0.19 -14.39
C GLU A 9 -33.72 -0.89 -14.39
N PHE A 10 -34.08 -2.18 -14.38
CA PHE A 10 -33.09 -3.26 -14.42
C PHE A 10 -33.53 -4.42 -15.32
N ILE A 11 -32.60 -4.88 -16.14
CA ILE A 11 -32.73 -6.13 -16.89
C ILE A 11 -32.05 -7.21 -16.05
N TYR A 12 -32.80 -8.24 -15.68
CA TYR A 12 -32.26 -9.39 -14.96
C TYR A 12 -32.29 -10.63 -15.85
N LEU A 13 -31.25 -11.44 -15.72
CA LEU A 13 -31.20 -12.80 -16.24
C LEU A 13 -31.13 -13.72 -15.03
N GLY A 14 -32.20 -14.47 -14.77
CA GLY A 14 -32.31 -15.33 -13.60
C GLY A 14 -33.20 -16.53 -13.85
N ALA A 15 -32.87 -17.67 -13.23
CA ALA A 15 -33.68 -18.88 -13.29
C ALA A 15 -34.73 -18.84 -12.18
N TYR A 16 -35.98 -18.53 -12.52
CA TYR A 16 -37.12 -18.66 -11.62
C TYR A 16 -37.74 -20.05 -11.79
N ILE A 17 -37.50 -20.96 -10.84
CA ILE A 17 -37.79 -22.39 -11.01
C ILE A 17 -39.09 -22.79 -10.29
N TYR A 18 -39.29 -22.33 -9.05
CA TYR A 18 -40.41 -22.72 -8.22
C TYR A 18 -41.33 -21.53 -7.94
N GLU A 19 -42.62 -21.74 -8.15
CA GLU A 19 -43.67 -20.80 -7.75
C GLU A 19 -44.58 -21.49 -6.73
N ARG A 20 -44.69 -20.90 -5.53
CA ARG A 20 -45.52 -21.43 -4.45
C ARG A 20 -46.85 -20.69 -4.43
N ASN A 21 -47.95 -21.42 -4.60
CA ASN A 21 -49.29 -20.85 -4.49
C ASN A 21 -49.64 -20.58 -3.02
N SER A 22 -49.86 -19.30 -2.67
CA SER A 22 -50.06 -18.84 -1.29
C SER A 22 -51.31 -19.38 -0.59
N VAL A 23 -52.25 -20.00 -1.32
CA VAL A 23 -53.54 -20.48 -0.79
C VAL A 23 -53.58 -22.01 -0.67
N THR A 24 -52.84 -22.73 -1.51
CA THR A 24 -52.91 -24.20 -1.61
C THR A 24 -51.61 -24.92 -1.27
N ASP A 25 -50.53 -24.17 -1.00
CA ASP A 25 -49.16 -24.64 -0.77
C ASP A 25 -48.62 -25.60 -1.86
N LYS A 26 -49.26 -25.62 -3.03
CA LYS A 26 -48.81 -26.38 -4.20
C LYS A 26 -47.69 -25.61 -4.89
N ILE A 27 -46.62 -26.34 -5.21
CA ILE A 27 -45.46 -25.85 -5.94
C ILE A 27 -45.67 -26.10 -7.44
N SER A 28 -45.65 -25.04 -8.26
CA SER A 28 -45.62 -25.12 -9.72
C SER A 28 -44.21 -24.87 -10.25
N ILE A 29 -43.73 -25.75 -11.13
CA ILE A 29 -42.37 -25.73 -11.67
C ILE A 29 -42.37 -25.08 -13.05
N HIS A 30 -41.52 -24.07 -13.22
CA HIS A 30 -41.27 -23.44 -14.52
C HIS A 30 -40.21 -24.25 -15.28
N TYR A 31 -40.64 -24.99 -16.30
CA TYR A 31 -39.79 -25.95 -17.01
C TYR A 31 -38.74 -25.30 -17.95
N LYS A 32 -39.00 -24.10 -18.51
CA LYS A 32 -38.06 -23.46 -19.44
C LYS A 32 -36.72 -23.07 -18.77
N PRO A 33 -36.71 -22.39 -17.60
CA PRO A 33 -35.47 -22.12 -16.88
C PRO A 33 -34.75 -23.39 -16.40
N LEU A 34 -35.52 -24.41 -16.00
CA LEU A 34 -34.98 -25.70 -15.55
C LEU A 34 -34.22 -26.42 -16.68
N VAL A 35 -34.80 -26.50 -17.88
CA VAL A 35 -34.15 -27.08 -19.06
C VAL A 35 -32.88 -26.31 -19.44
N GLY A 36 -32.93 -24.97 -19.38
CA GLY A 36 -31.76 -24.12 -19.64
C GLY A 36 -30.60 -24.39 -18.67
N LEU A 37 -30.91 -24.57 -17.39
CA LEU A 37 -29.92 -24.85 -16.34
C LEU A 37 -29.30 -26.24 -16.51
N VAL A 38 -30.12 -27.27 -16.76
CA VAL A 38 -29.64 -28.64 -17.03
C VAL A 38 -28.74 -28.70 -18.26
N LEU A 39 -29.10 -28.00 -19.35
CA LEU A 39 -28.27 -27.94 -20.56
C LEU A 39 -26.92 -27.25 -20.30
N PHE A 40 -26.91 -26.19 -19.50
CA PHE A 40 -25.69 -25.49 -19.09
C PHE A 40 -24.77 -26.41 -18.29
N ASP A 41 -25.30 -27.15 -17.31
CA ASP A 41 -24.53 -28.09 -16.50
C ASP A 41 -23.95 -29.23 -17.33
N VAL A 42 -24.74 -29.80 -18.25
CA VAL A 42 -24.27 -30.85 -19.17
C VAL A 42 -23.14 -30.33 -20.06
N PHE A 43 -23.26 -29.10 -20.58
CA PHE A 43 -22.22 -28.49 -21.40
C PHE A 43 -20.92 -28.31 -20.61
N VAL A 44 -20.99 -27.74 -19.41
CA VAL A 44 -19.82 -27.56 -18.53
C VAL A 44 -19.19 -28.90 -18.18
N ALA A 45 -19.97 -29.89 -17.77
CA ALA A 45 -19.48 -31.23 -17.44
C ALA A 45 -18.77 -31.90 -18.64
N SER A 46 -19.36 -31.83 -19.83
CA SER A 46 -18.76 -32.40 -21.04
C SER A 46 -17.41 -31.75 -21.40
N SER A 47 -17.31 -30.43 -21.20
CA SER A 47 -16.07 -29.68 -21.44
C SER A 47 -14.95 -30.07 -20.46
N LEU A 48 -15.27 -30.25 -19.18
CA LEU A 48 -14.32 -30.70 -18.16
C LEU A 48 -13.81 -32.12 -18.44
N ILE A 49 -14.69 -33.02 -18.85
CA ILE A 49 -14.32 -34.39 -19.24
C ILE A 49 -13.38 -34.37 -20.45
N ALA A 50 -13.67 -33.56 -21.46
CA ALA A 50 -12.82 -33.42 -22.64
C ALA A 50 -11.43 -32.90 -22.28
N VAL A 51 -11.35 -31.89 -21.42
CA VAL A 51 -10.09 -31.30 -20.93
C VAL A 51 -9.25 -32.34 -20.18
N VAL A 52 -9.85 -33.11 -19.27
CA VAL A 52 -9.15 -34.17 -18.53
C VAL A 52 -8.64 -35.26 -19.50
N TYR A 53 -9.48 -35.69 -20.43
CA TYR A 53 -9.11 -36.71 -21.42
C TYR A 53 -7.95 -36.27 -22.32
N LEU A 54 -8.03 -35.05 -22.88
CA LEU A 54 -6.99 -34.49 -23.73
C LEU A 54 -5.70 -34.21 -22.93
N GLY A 55 -5.82 -33.75 -21.68
CA GLY A 55 -4.71 -33.55 -20.75
C GLY A 55 -3.96 -34.85 -20.45
N CYS A 56 -4.68 -35.93 -20.15
CA CYS A 56 -4.09 -37.26 -19.93
C CYS A 56 -3.37 -37.77 -21.19
N LYS A 57 -3.98 -37.64 -22.38
CA LYS A 57 -3.33 -38.00 -23.64
C LYS A 57 -2.06 -37.19 -23.90
N CYS A 58 -2.10 -35.88 -23.63
CA CYS A 58 -0.95 -34.99 -23.76
C CYS A 58 0.19 -35.40 -22.81
N TYR A 59 -0.13 -35.71 -21.54
CA TYR A 59 0.86 -36.20 -20.56
C TYR A 59 1.56 -37.47 -21.03
N PHE A 60 0.83 -38.48 -21.49
CA PHE A 60 1.43 -39.72 -21.97
C PHE A 60 2.31 -39.49 -23.22
N CYS A 61 1.91 -38.57 -24.10
CA CYS A 61 2.71 -38.18 -25.25
C CYS A 61 4.03 -37.52 -24.82
N LEU A 62 3.97 -36.54 -23.91
CA LEU A 62 5.14 -35.84 -23.38
C LEU A 62 6.09 -36.78 -22.62
N LYS A 63 5.55 -37.68 -21.80
CA LYS A 63 6.34 -38.69 -21.09
C LYS A 63 7.14 -39.55 -22.06
N LYS A 64 6.54 -40.03 -23.15
CA LYS A 64 7.23 -40.79 -24.20
C LYS A 64 8.35 -39.97 -24.87
N GLN A 65 8.13 -38.68 -25.12
CA GLN A 65 9.17 -37.81 -25.71
C GLN A 65 10.36 -37.58 -24.77
N VAL A 66 10.13 -37.49 -23.46
CA VAL A 66 11.19 -37.34 -22.44
C VAL A 66 11.98 -38.64 -22.28
N GLU A 67 11.31 -39.79 -22.31
CA GLU A 67 11.91 -41.11 -22.09
C GLU A 67 12.73 -41.61 -23.29
N TYR A 68 12.40 -41.17 -24.52
CA TYR A 68 13.11 -41.52 -25.76
C TYR A 68 13.59 -40.29 -26.57
N PRO A 69 14.64 -39.58 -26.12
CA PRO A 69 15.04 -38.28 -26.70
C PRO A 69 15.60 -38.38 -28.14
N ARG A 70 16.20 -39.53 -28.50
CA ARG A 70 16.99 -39.69 -29.74
C ARG A 70 16.17 -39.71 -31.03
N THR A 71 14.85 -39.79 -30.94
CA THR A 71 13.97 -40.02 -32.10
C THR A 71 13.04 -38.85 -32.43
N PHE A 72 12.84 -37.88 -31.52
CA PHE A 72 11.73 -36.92 -31.65
C PHE A 72 12.09 -35.44 -31.53
N SER A 73 13.04 -34.98 -30.69
CA SER A 73 13.31 -33.52 -30.51
C SER A 73 14.56 -33.19 -29.66
N SER A 74 15.03 -31.93 -29.73
CA SER A 74 16.08 -31.38 -28.86
C SER A 74 15.69 -31.43 -27.36
N PRO A 75 16.64 -31.71 -26.43
CA PRO A 75 16.39 -31.68 -24.99
C PRO A 75 15.81 -30.34 -24.48
N SER A 76 16.17 -29.22 -25.10
CA SER A 76 15.64 -27.90 -24.74
C SER A 76 14.17 -27.74 -25.12
N TYR A 77 13.77 -28.29 -26.27
CA TYR A 77 12.38 -28.27 -26.73
C TYR A 77 11.48 -29.10 -25.80
N SER A 78 11.91 -30.31 -25.42
CA SER A 78 11.14 -31.18 -24.51
C SER A 78 10.95 -30.55 -23.12
N LYS A 79 11.99 -29.87 -22.58
CA LYS A 79 11.88 -29.12 -21.32
C LYS A 79 10.88 -27.97 -21.40
N LEU A 80 10.88 -27.22 -22.50
CA LEU A 80 9.91 -26.13 -22.73
C LEU A 80 8.48 -26.66 -22.80
N GLN A 81 8.25 -27.77 -23.53
CA GLN A 81 6.94 -28.40 -23.63
C GLN A 81 6.43 -28.90 -22.27
N CYS A 82 7.30 -29.47 -21.43
CA CYS A 82 6.93 -29.80 -20.05
C CYS A 82 6.52 -28.57 -19.22
N GLN A 83 7.27 -27.46 -19.34
CA GLN A 83 6.92 -26.21 -18.63
C GLN A 83 5.58 -25.65 -19.08
N LEU A 84 5.34 -25.59 -20.39
CA LEU A 84 4.07 -25.16 -20.97
C LEU A 84 2.91 -26.04 -20.51
N PHE A 85 3.11 -27.36 -20.49
CA PHE A 85 2.09 -28.31 -20.05
C PHE A 85 1.75 -28.16 -18.55
N ILE A 86 2.75 -28.01 -17.69
CA ILE A 86 2.54 -27.77 -16.26
C ILE A 86 1.81 -26.43 -16.04
N ALA A 87 2.22 -25.37 -16.76
CA ALA A 87 1.52 -24.08 -16.70
C ALA A 87 0.06 -24.22 -17.10
N LEU A 88 -0.23 -24.91 -18.21
CA LEU A 88 -1.58 -25.13 -18.71
C LEU A 88 -2.46 -25.93 -17.73
N ILE A 89 -1.90 -26.95 -17.06
CA ILE A 89 -2.63 -27.69 -16.01
C ILE A 89 -3.04 -26.74 -14.88
N ILE A 90 -2.11 -25.94 -14.38
CA ILE A 90 -2.39 -25.01 -13.27
C ILE A 90 -3.40 -23.94 -13.74
N GLN A 91 -3.24 -23.40 -14.94
CA GLN A 91 -4.20 -22.47 -15.55
C GLN A 91 -5.60 -23.08 -15.68
N THR A 92 -5.71 -24.37 -15.98
CA THR A 92 -7.00 -25.05 -16.06
C THR A 92 -7.62 -25.25 -14.68
N ILE A 93 -6.82 -25.46 -13.64
CA ILE A 93 -7.28 -25.64 -12.25
C ILE A 93 -7.85 -24.35 -11.67
N ILE A 94 -7.26 -23.19 -12.00
CA ILE A 94 -7.68 -21.87 -11.48
C ILE A 94 -9.18 -21.57 -11.73
N PRO A 95 -9.72 -21.57 -12.96
CA PRO A 95 -11.13 -21.30 -13.22
C PRO A 95 -12.04 -22.41 -12.68
N VAL A 96 -11.55 -23.66 -12.56
CA VAL A 96 -12.31 -24.73 -11.91
C VAL A 96 -12.67 -24.34 -10.47
N PHE A 97 -11.73 -23.80 -9.71
CA PHE A 97 -11.98 -23.38 -8.33
C PHE A 97 -12.60 -21.99 -8.19
N LEU A 98 -12.25 -21.03 -9.04
CA LEU A 98 -12.70 -19.64 -8.90
C LEU A 98 -14.02 -19.35 -9.61
N VAL A 99 -14.34 -20.07 -10.69
CA VAL A 99 -15.49 -19.77 -11.54
C VAL A 99 -16.46 -20.93 -11.55
N HIS A 100 -16.02 -22.13 -11.91
CA HIS A 100 -16.93 -23.26 -12.12
C HIS A 100 -17.48 -23.84 -10.82
N LEU A 101 -16.65 -24.05 -9.79
CA LEU A 101 -17.10 -24.60 -8.51
C LEU A 101 -18.09 -23.67 -7.78
N PRO A 102 -17.84 -22.35 -7.63
CA PRO A 102 -18.80 -21.45 -7.01
C PRO A 102 -20.09 -21.32 -7.83
N ALA A 103 -20.01 -21.32 -9.17
CA ALA A 103 -21.19 -21.33 -10.02
C ALA A 103 -22.01 -22.62 -9.84
N ALA A 104 -21.38 -23.80 -9.83
CA ALA A 104 -22.06 -25.07 -9.63
C ALA A 104 -22.75 -25.16 -8.26
N ILE A 105 -22.08 -24.71 -7.18
CA ILE A 105 -22.67 -24.66 -5.84
C ILE A 105 -23.89 -23.73 -5.82
N SER A 106 -23.79 -22.55 -6.45
CA SER A 106 -24.88 -21.59 -6.54
C SER A 106 -26.09 -22.15 -7.29
N LEU A 107 -25.85 -22.74 -8.48
CA LEU A 107 -26.89 -23.34 -9.32
C LEU A 107 -27.56 -24.54 -8.62
N THR A 108 -26.79 -25.37 -7.93
CA THR A 108 -27.31 -26.47 -7.12
C THR A 108 -28.17 -25.94 -5.96
N GLY A 109 -27.71 -24.88 -5.28
CA GLY A 109 -28.48 -24.24 -4.22
C GLY A 109 -29.83 -23.70 -4.71
N ILE A 110 -29.90 -23.15 -5.94
CA ILE A 110 -31.16 -22.71 -6.55
C ILE A 110 -32.11 -23.89 -6.79
N LEU A 111 -31.59 -25.06 -7.20
CA LEU A 111 -32.41 -26.26 -7.43
C LEU A 111 -32.99 -26.86 -6.14
N PHE A 112 -32.27 -26.77 -5.02
CA PHE A 112 -32.67 -27.32 -3.72
C PHE A 112 -33.29 -26.27 -2.77
N GLU A 113 -33.62 -25.08 -3.27
CA GLU A 113 -34.15 -23.95 -2.47
C GLU A 113 -33.25 -23.54 -1.27
N TRP A 114 -31.93 -23.68 -1.40
CA TRP A 114 -30.98 -23.23 -0.37
C TRP A 114 -30.76 -21.71 -0.41
N GLU A 115 -30.95 -21.03 0.72
CA GLU A 115 -30.69 -19.59 0.86
C GLU A 115 -29.17 -19.29 0.93
N LEU A 116 -28.54 -19.06 -0.23
CA LEU A 116 -27.11 -18.76 -0.37
C LEU A 116 -26.81 -17.25 -0.49
N SER A 117 -27.58 -16.38 0.17
CA SER A 117 -27.51 -14.92 -0.02
C SER A 117 -26.09 -14.33 0.20
N ASN A 118 -25.35 -14.83 1.19
CA ASN A 118 -23.98 -14.39 1.48
C ASN A 118 -22.92 -14.98 0.51
N PHE A 119 -23.23 -16.08 -0.19
CA PHE A 119 -22.31 -16.75 -1.12
C PHE A 119 -22.21 -16.01 -2.46
N ASN A 120 -23.26 -15.29 -2.86
CA ASN A 120 -23.29 -14.51 -4.10
C ASN A 120 -22.15 -13.47 -4.18
N GLY A 121 -21.79 -12.84 -3.06
CA GLY A 121 -20.65 -11.92 -3.01
C GLY A 121 -19.31 -12.60 -3.29
N ILE A 122 -19.14 -13.84 -2.81
CA ILE A 122 -17.92 -14.64 -3.02
C ILE A 122 -17.79 -15.02 -4.50
N ILE A 123 -18.89 -15.34 -5.18
CA ILE A 123 -18.90 -15.67 -6.62
C ILE A 123 -18.41 -14.46 -7.44
N VAL A 124 -18.97 -13.27 -7.19
CA VAL A 124 -18.60 -12.06 -7.92
C VAL A 124 -17.12 -11.72 -7.72
N ILE A 125 -16.62 -11.83 -6.48
CA ILE A 125 -15.21 -11.63 -6.18
C ILE A 125 -14.35 -12.68 -6.92
N SER A 126 -14.71 -13.95 -6.85
CA SER A 126 -13.91 -15.04 -7.46
C SER A 126 -13.82 -14.90 -8.98
N ILE A 127 -14.92 -14.52 -9.65
CA ILE A 127 -14.94 -14.21 -11.09
C ILE A 127 -14.06 -13.01 -11.42
N ALA A 128 -14.07 -11.97 -10.58
CA ALA A 128 -13.23 -10.78 -10.79
C ALA A 128 -11.73 -11.07 -10.60
N PHE A 129 -11.37 -12.05 -9.77
CA PHE A 129 -9.98 -12.46 -9.54
C PHE A 129 -9.42 -13.38 -10.64
N PHE A 130 -10.26 -14.11 -11.37
CA PHE A 130 -9.82 -15.06 -12.40
C PHE A 130 -8.85 -14.43 -13.44
N PRO A 131 -9.15 -13.27 -14.06
CA PRO A 131 -8.24 -12.65 -15.03
C PRO A 131 -6.87 -12.25 -14.47
N ILE A 132 -6.76 -12.07 -13.15
CA ILE A 132 -5.51 -11.72 -12.47
C ILE A 132 -4.65 -12.96 -12.26
N LEU A 133 -5.28 -14.08 -11.90
CA LEU A 133 -4.59 -15.31 -11.50
C LEU A 133 -4.22 -16.21 -12.68
N ASP A 134 -5.03 -16.24 -13.74
CA ASP A 134 -4.83 -17.06 -14.93
C ASP A 134 -3.48 -16.85 -15.67
N PRO A 135 -2.93 -15.63 -15.82
CA PRO A 135 -1.63 -15.46 -16.49
C PRO A 135 -0.43 -15.83 -15.61
N LEU A 136 -0.59 -15.94 -14.29
CA LEU A 136 0.55 -16.11 -13.36
C LEU A 136 1.33 -17.42 -13.57
N PRO A 137 0.69 -18.59 -13.77
CA PRO A 137 1.41 -19.84 -14.02
C PRO A 137 2.33 -19.73 -15.24
N THR A 138 1.85 -19.14 -16.35
CA THR A 138 2.65 -18.91 -17.55
C THR A 138 3.84 -18.00 -17.27
N LEU A 139 3.64 -16.91 -16.51
CA LEU A 139 4.71 -15.97 -16.16
C LEU A 139 5.78 -16.59 -15.25
N PHE A 140 5.42 -17.44 -14.29
CA PHE A 140 6.35 -17.95 -13.27
C PHE A 140 6.93 -19.36 -13.54
N ILE A 141 6.24 -20.20 -14.32
CA ILE A 141 6.69 -21.59 -14.60
C ILE A 141 7.59 -21.65 -15.82
N ILE A 142 7.29 -20.86 -16.86
CA ILE A 142 8.05 -20.86 -18.10
C ILE A 142 9.32 -20.06 -17.89
N LYS A 143 10.46 -20.73 -18.02
CA LYS A 143 11.78 -20.15 -17.70
C LYS A 143 12.04 -18.85 -18.46
N SER A 144 11.80 -18.83 -19.78
CA SER A 144 12.06 -17.64 -20.61
C SER A 144 11.19 -16.44 -20.24
N TYR A 145 9.94 -16.65 -19.83
CA TYR A 145 9.07 -15.55 -19.38
C TYR A 145 9.44 -15.08 -17.98
N ARG A 146 9.75 -16.01 -17.07
CA ARG A 146 10.21 -15.68 -15.72
C ARG A 146 11.50 -14.88 -15.77
N GLU A 147 12.47 -15.32 -16.57
CA GLU A 147 13.73 -14.60 -16.77
C GLU A 147 13.49 -13.22 -17.38
N ALA A 148 12.69 -13.11 -18.44
CA ALA A 148 12.34 -11.81 -19.02
C ALA A 148 11.60 -10.89 -18.03
N LEU A 149 10.73 -11.43 -17.18
CA LEU A 149 10.01 -10.69 -16.15
C LEU A 149 10.96 -10.13 -15.10
N PHE A 150 11.92 -10.93 -14.64
CA PHE A 150 12.93 -10.49 -13.67
C PHE A 150 14.00 -9.58 -14.29
N ASP A 151 14.40 -9.83 -15.54
CA ASP A 151 15.32 -8.96 -16.28
C ASP A 151 14.71 -7.58 -16.55
N ARG A 152 13.39 -7.49 -16.71
CA ARG A 152 12.64 -6.24 -16.93
C ARG A 152 12.04 -5.66 -15.65
N PHE A 153 12.26 -6.28 -14.50
CA PHE A 153 11.63 -5.87 -13.24
C PHE A 153 11.95 -4.41 -12.89
N ASP A 154 13.18 -3.96 -13.13
CA ASP A 154 13.60 -2.57 -12.91
C ASP A 154 12.83 -1.59 -13.81
N LEU A 155 12.54 -1.97 -15.06
CA LEU A 155 11.71 -1.18 -15.96
C LEU A 155 10.25 -1.14 -15.48
N THR A 156 9.71 -2.26 -15.01
CA THR A 156 8.36 -2.31 -14.43
C THR A 156 8.25 -1.42 -13.19
N VAL A 157 9.23 -1.48 -12.30
CA VAL A 157 9.33 -0.60 -11.12
C VAL A 157 9.36 0.86 -11.54
N LEU A 158 10.19 1.23 -12.52
CA LEU A 158 10.27 2.60 -13.04
C LEU A 158 8.94 3.08 -13.64
N ILE A 159 8.25 2.23 -14.40
CA ILE A 159 6.94 2.56 -14.97
C ILE A 159 5.92 2.79 -13.85
N ILE A 160 5.86 1.91 -12.85
CA ILE A 160 4.95 2.04 -11.72
C ILE A 160 5.26 3.30 -10.91
N GLN A 161 6.53 3.60 -10.66
CA GLN A 161 6.97 4.84 -10.02
C GLN A 161 6.40 6.06 -10.76
N ARG A 162 6.64 6.17 -12.07
CA ARG A 162 6.13 7.29 -12.89
C ARG A 162 4.60 7.41 -12.88
N ILE A 163 3.89 6.28 -12.88
CA ILE A 163 2.43 6.26 -12.73
C ILE A 163 2.03 6.80 -11.35
N CYS A 164 2.68 6.35 -10.27
CA CYS A 164 2.39 6.80 -8.91
C CYS A 164 2.65 8.30 -8.75
N THR A 165 3.75 8.83 -9.30
CA THR A 165 4.04 10.27 -9.26
C THR A 165 3.00 11.07 -10.04
N SER A 166 2.58 10.57 -11.21
CA SER A 166 1.50 11.19 -11.99
C SER A 166 0.17 11.21 -11.22
N LEU A 167 -0.18 10.11 -10.55
CA LEU A 167 -1.34 10.02 -9.68
C LEU A 167 -1.24 11.00 -8.49
N ALA A 168 -0.06 11.17 -7.90
CA ALA A 168 0.17 12.13 -6.83
C ALA A 168 -0.22 13.55 -7.29
N PHE A 169 0.27 14.02 -8.44
CA PHE A 169 -0.14 15.33 -8.97
C PHE A 169 -1.66 15.42 -9.20
N LEU A 170 -2.24 14.40 -9.84
CA LEU A 170 -3.68 14.37 -10.14
C LEU A 170 -4.57 14.36 -8.89
N ILE A 171 -4.07 13.89 -7.75
CA ILE A 171 -4.83 13.76 -6.50
C ILE A 171 -4.58 14.96 -5.57
N HIS A 172 -3.33 15.37 -5.39
CA HIS A 172 -2.96 16.48 -4.50
C HIS A 172 -3.37 17.84 -5.04
N PHE A 173 -3.39 18.04 -6.36
CA PHE A 173 -3.85 19.30 -6.95
C PHE A 173 -5.34 19.58 -6.66
N PRO A 174 -6.29 18.67 -6.95
CA PRO A 174 -7.69 18.83 -6.54
C PRO A 174 -7.87 18.95 -5.03
N LEU A 175 -7.13 18.19 -4.21
CA LEU A 175 -7.18 18.33 -2.75
C LEU A 175 -6.83 19.76 -2.33
N THR A 176 -5.79 20.35 -2.91
CA THR A 176 -5.38 21.73 -2.60
C THR A 176 -6.51 22.71 -2.89
N LEU A 177 -7.17 22.59 -4.05
CA LEU A 177 -8.32 23.43 -4.41
C LEU A 177 -9.50 23.20 -3.45
N LEU A 178 -9.80 21.95 -3.09
CA LEU A 178 -10.84 21.62 -2.10
C LEU A 178 -10.55 22.26 -0.75
N ILE A 179 -9.30 22.22 -0.27
CA ILE A 179 -8.92 22.85 0.98
C ILE A 179 -9.08 24.37 0.88
N LEU A 180 -8.68 24.99 -0.22
CA LEU A 180 -8.77 26.45 -0.39
C LEU A 180 -10.23 26.94 -0.39
N TYR A 181 -11.10 26.29 -1.17
CA TYR A 181 -12.46 26.80 -1.46
C TYR A 181 -13.58 26.17 -0.63
N ASN A 182 -13.44 24.91 -0.17
CA ASN A 182 -14.54 24.16 0.46
C ASN A 182 -14.30 23.83 1.96
N SER A 183 -13.21 24.32 2.55
CA SER A 183 -12.93 24.07 3.96
C SER A 183 -13.91 24.79 4.90
N PRO A 184 -14.51 24.10 5.89
CA PRO A 184 -15.33 24.75 6.91
C PRO A 184 -14.59 25.85 7.67
N THR A 185 -15.25 26.97 7.93
CA THR A 185 -14.68 28.11 8.69
C THR A 185 -14.31 27.74 10.13
N SER A 186 -14.95 26.71 10.70
CA SER A 186 -14.64 26.18 12.03
C SER A 186 -13.27 25.48 12.14
N LEU A 187 -12.55 25.28 11.03
CA LEU A 187 -11.21 24.69 11.03
C LEU A 187 -10.12 25.60 11.61
N GLY A 188 -10.31 26.93 11.50
CA GLY A 188 -9.33 27.92 11.94
C GLY A 188 -7.93 27.65 11.34
N ALA A 189 -6.90 27.71 12.18
CA ALA A 189 -5.50 27.54 11.76
C ALA A 189 -5.17 26.17 11.15
N TYR A 190 -6.00 25.14 11.39
CA TYR A 190 -5.81 23.82 10.79
C TYR A 190 -5.83 23.84 9.27
N LYS A 191 -6.60 24.77 8.68
CA LYS A 191 -6.68 24.92 7.22
C LYS A 191 -5.28 25.17 6.63
N TYR A 192 -4.48 26.02 7.28
CA TYR A 192 -3.11 26.32 6.82
C TYR A 192 -2.17 25.13 6.96
N LEU A 193 -2.34 24.31 8.01
CA LEU A 193 -1.55 23.08 8.18
C LEU A 193 -1.89 22.01 7.12
N LEU A 194 -3.16 21.91 6.71
CA LEU A 194 -3.57 21.03 5.60
C LEU A 194 -3.03 21.51 4.25
N ILE A 195 -3.06 22.83 4.00
CA ILE A 195 -2.44 23.42 2.80
C ILE A 195 -0.95 23.12 2.78
N TYR A 196 -0.28 23.23 3.94
CA TYR A 196 1.14 22.94 4.06
C TYR A 196 1.48 21.49 3.72
N ILE A 197 0.73 20.50 4.22
CA ILE A 197 0.88 19.09 3.79
C ILE A 197 0.72 18.97 2.28
N SER A 198 -0.34 19.55 1.72
CA SER A 198 -0.66 19.39 0.30
C SER A 198 0.43 19.98 -0.62
N ILE A 199 0.96 21.15 -0.27
CA ILE A 199 2.07 21.77 -1.01
C ILE A 199 3.35 20.95 -0.85
N PHE A 200 3.65 20.49 0.36
CA PHE A 200 4.84 19.66 0.62
C PHE A 200 4.83 18.39 -0.24
N GLU A 201 3.70 17.67 -0.32
CA GLU A 201 3.58 16.45 -1.12
C GLU A 201 3.70 16.73 -2.64
N LEU A 202 3.21 17.88 -3.12
CA LEU A 202 3.44 18.30 -4.51
C LEU A 202 4.93 18.56 -4.79
N VAL A 203 5.63 19.24 -3.88
CA VAL A 203 7.08 19.48 -4.01
C VAL A 203 7.85 18.15 -3.96
N TYR A 204 7.44 17.22 -3.09
CA TYR A 204 8.06 15.90 -2.98
C TYR A 204 7.85 15.07 -4.26
N ALA A 205 6.66 15.12 -4.87
CA ALA A 205 6.39 14.49 -6.16
C ALA A 205 7.24 15.09 -7.30
N VAL A 206 7.47 16.42 -7.32
CA VAL A 206 8.40 17.03 -8.30
C VAL A 206 9.81 16.48 -8.10
N LEU A 207 10.27 16.41 -6.86
CA LEU A 207 11.61 15.92 -6.53
C LEU A 207 11.81 14.47 -6.96
N ASP A 208 10.83 13.60 -6.72
CA ASP A 208 10.84 12.19 -7.17
C ASP A 208 11.05 12.08 -8.69
N VAL A 209 10.34 12.86 -9.51
CA VAL A 209 10.53 12.85 -10.98
C VAL A 209 11.92 13.31 -11.39
N LEU A 210 12.45 14.35 -10.74
CA LEU A 210 13.75 14.93 -11.10
C LEU A 210 14.91 13.99 -10.78
N VAL A 211 14.78 13.25 -9.68
CA VAL A 211 15.86 12.48 -9.06
C VAL A 211 15.83 11.02 -9.48
N SER A 212 14.66 10.46 -9.78
CA SER A 212 14.47 9.05 -10.17
C SER A 212 15.29 8.05 -9.32
N PRO A 213 15.13 8.06 -7.99
CA PRO A 213 16.01 7.33 -7.10
C PRO A 213 15.76 5.81 -7.10
N GLU A 214 16.83 5.05 -6.85
CA GLU A 214 16.78 3.59 -6.75
C GLU A 214 17.26 3.12 -5.38
N LEU A 215 16.48 2.24 -4.75
CA LEU A 215 16.90 1.56 -3.53
C LEU A 215 17.61 0.26 -3.90
N TYR A 216 18.78 0.04 -3.31
CA TYR A 216 19.60 -1.14 -3.49
C TYR A 216 19.94 -1.77 -2.14
N THR A 217 19.76 -3.09 -2.02
CA THR A 217 20.22 -3.85 -0.85
C THR A 217 21.08 -5.01 -1.30
N TYR A 218 22.25 -5.16 -0.66
CA TYR A 218 23.13 -6.28 -0.87
C TYR A 218 23.82 -6.68 0.42
N LYS A 219 23.56 -7.89 0.92
CA LYS A 219 24.10 -8.43 2.18
C LYS A 219 23.93 -7.45 3.35
N SER A 220 24.98 -6.71 3.65
CA SER A 220 25.15 -5.76 4.75
C SER A 220 24.91 -4.30 4.36
N SER A 221 24.48 -4.05 3.13
CA SER A 221 24.42 -2.72 2.54
C SER A 221 23.00 -2.36 2.16
N PHE A 222 22.57 -1.14 2.49
CA PHE A 222 21.32 -0.53 2.05
C PHE A 222 21.64 0.85 1.48
N MET A 223 21.35 1.11 0.21
CA MET A 223 21.79 2.31 -0.51
C MET A 223 20.69 2.92 -1.33
N LEU A 224 20.63 4.25 -1.31
CA LEU A 224 19.89 5.06 -2.25
C LEU A 224 20.87 5.49 -3.35
N VAL A 225 20.62 5.09 -4.59
CA VAL A 225 21.48 5.35 -5.75
C VAL A 225 20.74 6.24 -6.74
N LEU A 226 21.43 7.23 -7.27
CA LEU A 226 21.02 8.09 -8.37
C LEU A 226 21.93 7.84 -9.57
N ASP A 227 21.32 7.58 -10.72
CA ASP A 227 22.02 7.40 -11.99
C ASP A 227 21.84 8.65 -12.85
N SER A 228 22.96 9.29 -13.20
CA SER A 228 22.99 10.48 -14.04
C SER A 228 22.27 10.31 -15.38
N ASN A 229 22.28 9.10 -15.95
CA ASN A 229 21.61 8.78 -17.21
C ASN A 229 20.08 8.72 -17.10
N LYS A 230 19.54 8.62 -15.89
CA LYS A 230 18.10 8.54 -15.61
C LYS A 230 17.51 9.85 -15.09
N THR A 231 18.35 10.82 -14.73
CA THR A 231 17.93 12.13 -14.21
C THR A 231 17.96 13.23 -15.27
N PHE A 232 17.20 14.29 -15.04
CA PHE A 232 17.26 15.51 -15.84
C PHE A 232 18.32 16.51 -15.35
N LEU A 233 19.12 16.12 -14.35
CA LEU A 233 19.99 17.02 -13.60
C LEU A 233 21.46 16.79 -13.94
N PRO A 234 22.30 17.84 -13.93
CA PRO A 234 23.73 17.66 -14.10
C PRO A 234 24.34 16.93 -12.90
N PHE A 235 25.41 16.16 -13.14
CA PHE A 235 26.03 15.29 -12.14
C PHE A 235 26.35 15.99 -10.79
N TRP A 236 26.85 17.22 -10.83
CA TRP A 236 27.20 17.99 -9.63
C TRP A 236 25.99 18.30 -8.72
N MET A 237 24.76 18.30 -9.26
CA MET A 237 23.54 18.51 -8.48
C MET A 237 23.01 17.23 -7.85
N LEU A 238 23.45 16.05 -8.28
CA LEU A 238 22.91 14.76 -7.84
C LEU A 238 23.15 14.52 -6.35
N TYR A 239 24.35 14.82 -5.83
CA TYR A 239 24.62 14.62 -4.40
C TYR A 239 23.80 15.54 -3.48
N PRO A 240 23.79 16.87 -3.69
CA PRO A 240 22.93 17.76 -2.90
C PRO A 240 21.45 17.38 -2.96
N ILE A 241 20.95 16.99 -4.13
CA ILE A 241 19.53 16.66 -4.28
C ILE A 241 19.19 15.29 -3.71
N ASN A 242 20.12 14.34 -3.69
CA ASN A 242 19.97 13.07 -2.98
C ASN A 242 19.81 13.29 -1.47
N LEU A 243 20.62 14.19 -0.90
CA LEU A 243 20.51 14.56 0.51
C LEU A 243 19.17 15.26 0.78
N LEU A 244 18.75 16.18 -0.10
CA LEU A 244 17.44 16.84 0.01
C LEU A 244 16.30 15.82 -0.02
N PHE A 245 16.34 14.84 -0.93
CA PHE A 245 15.36 13.77 -1.01
C PHE A 245 15.27 12.97 0.30
N CYS A 246 16.42 12.60 0.88
CA CYS A 246 16.48 11.96 2.20
C CYS A 246 15.93 12.87 3.31
N GLY A 247 16.21 14.17 3.27
CA GLY A 247 15.71 15.17 4.21
C GLY A 247 14.20 15.32 4.18
N MET A 248 13.61 15.34 2.98
CA MET A 248 12.16 15.48 2.79
C MET A 248 11.38 14.31 3.42
N LEU A 249 11.92 13.09 3.40
CA LEU A 249 11.32 11.96 4.15
C LEU A 249 11.20 12.27 5.65
N GLY A 250 12.25 12.83 6.26
CA GLY A 250 12.22 13.30 7.64
C GLY A 250 11.24 14.47 7.86
N CYS A 251 11.20 15.41 6.91
CA CYS A 251 10.29 16.56 6.94
C CYS A 251 8.82 16.09 7.01
N SER A 252 8.42 15.16 6.14
CA SER A 252 7.05 14.61 6.10
C SER A 252 6.57 14.13 7.48
N MET A 253 7.41 13.36 8.19
CA MET A 253 7.11 12.87 9.53
C MET A 253 6.92 13.99 10.57
N ALA A 254 7.75 15.04 10.49
CA ALA A 254 7.61 16.20 11.37
C ALA A 254 6.32 17.00 11.08
N ILE A 255 5.92 17.12 9.80
CA ILE A 255 4.67 17.78 9.40
C ILE A 255 3.46 17.03 9.99
N PHE A 256 3.42 15.70 9.88
CA PHE A 256 2.36 14.89 10.49
C PHE A 256 2.29 15.09 12.01
N THR A 257 3.44 15.13 12.66
CA THR A 257 3.52 15.33 14.12
C THR A 257 2.95 16.68 14.53
N ILE A 258 3.27 17.77 13.81
CA ILE A 258 2.71 19.10 14.10
C ILE A 258 1.19 19.13 13.92
N ASN A 259 0.66 18.47 12.88
CA ASN A 259 -0.79 18.36 12.67
C ASN A 259 -1.48 17.65 13.83
N ILE A 260 -0.90 16.56 14.32
CA ILE A 260 -1.40 15.81 15.49
C ILE A 260 -1.31 16.64 16.77
N ILE A 261 -0.20 17.34 17.00
CA ILE A 261 -0.02 18.24 18.15
C ILE A 261 -1.09 19.33 18.13
N TYR A 262 -1.25 20.05 17.01
CA TYR A 262 -2.25 21.10 16.88
C TYR A 262 -3.66 20.58 17.19
N ARG A 263 -4.03 19.43 16.63
CA ARG A 263 -5.34 18.81 16.89
C ARG A 263 -5.54 18.46 18.36
N TYR A 264 -4.51 17.89 18.98
CA TYR A 264 -4.53 17.60 20.40
C TYR A 264 -4.73 18.88 21.24
N LEU A 265 -4.01 19.95 20.91
CA LEU A 265 -4.12 21.24 21.60
C LEU A 265 -5.52 21.85 21.46
N VAL A 266 -6.09 21.90 20.26
CA VAL A 266 -7.44 22.43 20.02
C VAL A 266 -8.50 21.64 20.78
N MET A 267 -8.42 20.30 20.78
CA MET A 267 -9.38 19.46 21.50
C MET A 267 -9.29 19.64 23.01
N LYS A 268 -8.09 19.92 23.54
CA LYS A 268 -7.86 20.19 24.96
C LYS A 268 -8.25 21.61 25.37
N GLY A 269 -8.07 22.59 24.49
CA GLY A 269 -8.39 24.01 24.72
C GLY A 269 -9.88 24.35 24.60
N GLY A 270 -10.70 23.42 24.10
CA GLY A 270 -12.16 23.58 24.12
C GLY A 270 -12.67 23.77 25.56
N LYS A 271 -13.53 24.77 25.77
CA LYS A 271 -14.04 25.27 27.07
C LYS A 271 -14.64 24.22 28.04
N SER A 272 -14.72 22.94 27.67
CA SER A 272 -15.30 21.84 28.46
C SER A 272 -14.29 20.90 29.11
N SER A 273 -12.99 20.95 28.78
CA SER A 273 -12.02 19.98 29.31
C SER A 273 -11.76 20.19 30.81
N LYS A 274 -12.22 19.26 31.65
CA LYS A 274 -11.91 19.19 33.11
C LYS A 274 -10.43 18.94 33.44
N ILE A 275 -9.58 18.65 32.45
CA ILE A 275 -8.15 18.39 32.64
C ILE A 275 -7.39 19.72 32.73
N GLN A 276 -7.18 20.18 33.96
CA GLN A 276 -6.56 21.46 34.28
C GLN A 276 -5.03 21.39 34.13
N ILE A 277 -4.54 21.68 32.92
CA ILE A 277 -3.19 22.23 32.74
C ILE A 277 -3.29 23.75 32.92
N ARG A 278 -2.22 24.40 33.43
CA ARG A 278 -2.13 25.87 33.56
C ARG A 278 -2.73 26.57 32.31
N PRO A 279 -3.87 27.27 32.44
CA PRO A 279 -4.65 27.74 31.28
C PRO A 279 -3.90 28.74 30.39
N GLY A 280 -2.90 29.45 30.94
CA GLY A 280 -2.06 30.38 30.19
C GLY A 280 -1.30 29.71 29.04
N ILE A 281 -0.48 28.69 29.34
CA ILE A 281 0.44 28.06 28.37
C ILE A 281 -0.33 27.39 27.22
N LEU A 282 -1.42 26.68 27.52
CA LEU A 282 -2.22 26.02 26.48
C LEU A 282 -2.88 27.04 25.53
N SER A 283 -3.41 28.13 26.07
CA SER A 283 -4.03 29.19 25.27
C SER A 283 -3.00 29.92 24.40
N GLU A 284 -1.79 30.15 24.92
CA GLU A 284 -0.68 30.75 24.18
C GLU A 284 -0.21 29.84 23.04
N LEU A 285 -0.12 28.53 23.29
CA LEU A 285 0.24 27.56 22.26
C LEU A 285 -0.79 27.51 21.13
N ILE A 286 -2.09 27.48 21.42
CA ILE A 286 -3.13 27.50 20.37
C ILE A 286 -3.08 28.83 19.60
N LYS A 287 -2.98 29.97 20.30
CA LYS A 287 -2.82 31.29 19.67
C LYS A 287 -1.55 31.39 18.82
N SER A 288 -0.51 30.64 19.13
CA SER A 288 0.71 30.64 18.32
C SER A 288 0.50 30.07 16.91
N PHE A 289 -0.52 29.23 16.69
CA PHE A 289 -0.91 28.76 15.35
C PHE A 289 -1.84 29.74 14.62
N GLU A 290 -2.50 30.64 15.36
CA GLU A 290 -3.46 31.62 14.81
C GLU A 290 -2.82 33.02 14.64
N SER A 291 -1.54 33.18 14.96
CA SER A 291 -0.80 34.45 14.90
C SER A 291 0.39 34.34 13.94
N GLU A 292 1.17 35.42 13.82
CA GLU A 292 2.43 35.46 13.04
C GLU A 292 3.44 34.37 13.45
N LYS A 293 3.30 33.83 14.67
CA LYS A 293 4.09 32.69 15.16
C LYS A 293 3.82 31.37 14.41
N LEU A 294 2.78 31.31 13.56
CA LEU A 294 2.53 30.17 12.66
C LEU A 294 3.74 29.89 11.77
N PHE A 295 4.50 30.93 11.39
CA PHE A 295 5.73 30.78 10.63
C PHE A 295 6.77 29.89 11.35
N CYS A 296 6.88 29.99 12.68
CA CYS A 296 7.80 29.15 13.45
C CYS A 296 7.39 27.66 13.40
N TRP A 297 6.09 27.37 13.39
CA TRP A 297 5.58 26.01 13.25
C TRP A 297 5.78 25.46 11.84
N ILE A 298 5.68 26.29 10.81
CA ILE A 298 5.98 25.89 9.43
C ILE A 298 7.50 25.70 9.22
N ALA A 299 8.33 26.50 9.89
CA ALA A 299 9.79 26.39 9.82
C ALA A 299 10.33 25.16 10.56
N ALA A 300 9.67 24.69 11.63
CA ALA A 300 10.18 23.58 12.45
C ALA A 300 10.44 22.28 11.67
N PRO A 301 9.54 21.78 10.79
CA PRO A 301 9.82 20.61 9.95
C PRO A 301 10.97 20.84 8.96
N ILE A 302 11.16 22.07 8.47
CA ILE A 302 12.26 22.41 7.56
C ILE A 302 13.60 22.37 8.31
N VAL A 303 13.67 22.91 9.52
CA VAL A 303 14.86 22.80 10.38
C VAL A 303 15.16 21.33 10.69
N TYR A 304 14.11 20.56 11.01
CA TYR A 304 14.24 19.12 11.25
C TYR A 304 14.79 18.38 10.01
N SER A 305 14.30 18.72 8.81
CA SER A 305 14.82 18.22 7.54
C SER A 305 16.31 18.59 7.35
N ALA A 306 16.70 19.82 7.66
CA ALA A 306 18.09 20.24 7.55
C ALA A 306 19.01 19.47 8.50
N ILE A 307 18.57 19.21 9.74
CA ILE A 307 19.29 18.36 10.69
C ILE A 307 19.45 16.95 10.12
N TRP A 308 18.38 16.38 9.55
CA TRP A 308 18.43 15.06 8.93
C TRP A 308 19.40 15.02 7.75
N MET A 309 19.40 16.03 6.88
CA MET A 309 20.34 16.17 5.76
C MET A 309 21.80 16.27 6.21
N ILE A 310 22.07 16.99 7.31
CA ILE A 310 23.42 17.08 7.87
C ILE A 310 23.83 15.72 8.42
N ILE A 311 22.96 15.05 9.17
CA ILE A 311 23.24 13.72 9.70
C ILE A 311 23.53 12.74 8.56
N THR A 312 22.65 12.63 7.56
CA THR A 312 22.86 11.73 6.41
C THR A 312 24.14 12.09 5.65
N GLY A 313 24.35 13.38 5.40
CA GLY A 313 25.53 13.89 4.71
C GLY A 313 26.84 13.63 5.48
N LEU A 314 26.85 13.62 6.81
CA LEU A 314 28.06 13.36 7.60
C LEU A 314 28.31 11.87 7.85
N THR A 315 27.26 11.04 7.78
CA THR A 315 27.34 9.66 8.26
C THR A 315 27.20 8.59 7.18
N LEU A 316 26.55 8.91 6.06
CA LEU A 316 26.20 7.94 5.00
C LEU A 316 26.89 8.18 3.66
N GLN A 317 28.01 8.92 3.68
CA GLN A 317 28.80 9.16 2.47
C GLN A 317 29.38 7.87 1.89
N GLY A 318 29.63 7.91 0.59
CA GLY A 318 30.36 6.86 -0.11
C GLY A 318 31.75 6.63 0.48
N ASN A 319 32.19 5.38 0.46
CA ASN A 319 33.53 5.02 0.90
C ASN A 319 34.14 3.97 -0.05
N PRO A 320 35.48 3.83 -0.10
CA PRO A 320 36.14 2.96 -1.08
C PRO A 320 35.75 1.48 -0.98
N GLN A 321 35.30 1.00 0.19
CA GLN A 321 34.84 -0.38 0.36
C GLN A 321 33.46 -0.58 -0.27
N THR A 322 32.57 0.40 -0.08
CA THR A 322 31.26 0.43 -0.71
C THR A 322 31.36 0.58 -2.22
N ASP A 323 32.29 1.42 -2.71
CA ASP A 323 32.51 1.60 -4.15
C ASP A 323 32.84 0.28 -4.84
N LYS A 324 33.72 -0.55 -4.26
CA LYS A 324 34.05 -1.88 -4.77
C LYS A 324 32.83 -2.81 -4.82
N ILE A 325 31.99 -2.80 -3.78
CA ILE A 325 30.78 -3.64 -3.74
C ILE A 325 29.80 -3.21 -4.85
N LEU A 326 29.59 -1.90 -5.01
CA LEU A 326 28.74 -1.37 -6.08
C LEU A 326 29.31 -1.69 -7.46
N GLU A 327 30.62 -1.54 -7.65
CA GLU A 327 31.29 -1.80 -8.92
C GLU A 327 31.15 -3.27 -9.35
N GLU A 328 31.44 -4.20 -8.45
CA GLU A 328 31.41 -5.64 -8.75
C GLU A 328 30.00 -6.21 -8.90
N GLN A 329 29.05 -5.76 -8.09
CA GLN A 329 27.74 -6.42 -7.94
C GLN A 329 26.59 -5.70 -8.65
N PHE A 330 26.69 -4.39 -8.84
CA PHE A 330 25.63 -3.54 -9.40
C PHE A 330 26.03 -2.98 -10.76
N LEU A 331 27.10 -2.18 -10.80
CA LEU A 331 27.54 -1.42 -11.98
C LEU A 331 27.93 -2.32 -13.16
N ARG A 332 28.65 -3.43 -12.91
CA ARG A 332 28.97 -4.43 -13.93
C ARG A 332 27.75 -5.06 -14.62
N LYS A 333 26.60 -5.11 -13.96
CA LYS A 333 25.37 -5.68 -14.55
C LYS A 333 24.63 -4.67 -15.41
N GLN A 334 24.77 -3.37 -15.11
CA GLN A 334 24.06 -2.30 -15.81
C GLN A 334 24.92 -1.57 -16.85
N ASN A 335 26.21 -1.94 -17.01
CA ASN A 335 27.18 -1.22 -17.85
C ASN A 335 27.32 0.27 -17.49
N VAL A 336 27.13 0.61 -16.21
CA VAL A 336 27.27 1.98 -15.69
C VAL A 336 28.59 2.07 -14.91
N SER A 337 29.25 3.23 -14.91
CA SER A 337 30.48 3.47 -14.16
C SER A 337 30.22 4.18 -12.82
N LEU A 338 31.15 4.05 -11.86
CA LEU A 338 31.04 4.75 -10.57
C LEU A 338 31.01 6.28 -10.74
N SER A 339 31.61 6.80 -11.82
CA SER A 339 31.61 8.22 -12.18
C SER A 339 30.27 8.75 -12.67
N GLU A 340 29.32 7.88 -12.98
CA GLU A 340 27.99 8.26 -13.49
C GLU A 340 26.89 8.16 -12.42
N ILE A 341 27.24 7.69 -11.22
CA ILE A 341 26.29 7.52 -10.13
C ILE A 341 26.67 8.33 -8.90
N VAL A 342 25.65 8.64 -8.10
CA VAL A 342 25.81 9.14 -6.73
C VAL A 342 24.99 8.24 -5.82
N TYR A 343 25.53 7.87 -4.67
CA TYR A 343 24.79 7.06 -3.71
C TYR A 343 24.95 7.58 -2.28
N THR A 344 24.02 7.20 -1.43
CA THR A 344 24.04 7.48 0.01
C THR A 344 23.38 6.31 0.73
N GLY A 345 24.05 5.76 1.74
CA GLY A 345 23.46 4.65 2.48
C GLY A 345 24.45 3.90 3.37
N PRO A 346 23.95 3.23 4.42
CA PRO A 346 24.79 2.46 5.32
C PRO A 346 25.33 1.19 4.65
N ASN A 347 26.60 0.92 4.91
CA ASN A 347 27.22 -0.38 4.70
C ASN A 347 27.72 -0.90 6.06
N TYR A 348 27.02 -1.88 6.61
CA TYR A 348 27.22 -2.35 7.98
C TYR A 348 28.41 -3.30 8.15
N TYR A 349 28.84 -4.03 7.10
CA TYR A 349 29.91 -5.04 7.20
C TYR A 349 30.85 -4.99 5.98
N PRO A 350 32.15 -4.71 6.16
CA PRO A 350 33.17 -5.01 5.16
C PRO A 350 33.52 -6.51 5.19
N GLN A 351 33.66 -7.12 4.01
CA GLN A 351 33.90 -8.56 3.90
C GLN A 351 35.36 -8.93 4.17
N LYS A 352 35.60 -9.50 5.37
CA LYS A 352 36.37 -10.74 5.57
C LYS A 352 36.21 -11.28 6.99
N GLY A 353 35.88 -12.57 7.09
CA GLY A 353 36.00 -13.35 8.33
C GLY A 353 34.74 -13.38 9.19
N VAL A 354 33.87 -14.34 8.93
CA VAL A 354 32.90 -14.82 9.94
C VAL A 354 33.73 -15.39 11.09
N ILE A 355 33.83 -14.65 12.21
CA ILE A 355 34.30 -15.24 13.46
C ILE A 355 33.19 -16.19 13.90
N GLY A 356 33.42 -17.48 13.68
CA GLY A 356 32.62 -18.55 14.26
C GLY A 356 32.74 -18.46 15.78
N GLY A 357 31.61 -18.22 16.44
CA GLY A 357 31.55 -18.18 17.89
C GLY A 357 30.40 -17.31 18.35
N ILE A 358 29.40 -17.95 18.95
CA ILE A 358 28.17 -17.38 19.52
C ILE A 358 28.43 -16.01 20.18
N PRO A 359 27.80 -14.91 19.72
CA PRO A 359 27.92 -13.63 20.38
C PRO A 359 26.72 -13.36 21.30
N ILE A 360 27.02 -13.25 22.58
CA ILE A 360 26.14 -12.63 23.58
C ILE A 360 25.85 -11.19 23.10
N PHE A 361 24.57 -10.78 23.13
CA PHE A 361 24.00 -9.53 22.58
C PHE A 361 24.87 -8.25 22.77
N GLY A 362 25.68 -8.18 23.83
CA GLY A 362 26.59 -7.06 24.11
C GLY A 362 27.92 -7.06 23.34
N MET A 363 28.51 -8.22 23.03
CA MET A 363 29.75 -8.32 22.23
C MET A 363 29.50 -8.10 20.73
N THR A 364 28.26 -8.32 20.27
CA THR A 364 27.89 -8.13 18.87
C THR A 364 27.67 -6.67 18.50
N ILE A 365 27.20 -5.84 19.44
CA ILE A 365 27.18 -4.37 19.33
C ILE A 365 28.61 -3.83 19.16
N LEU A 366 29.61 -4.47 19.79
CA LEU A 366 31.03 -4.16 19.57
C LEU A 366 31.53 -4.61 18.18
N THR A 367 31.19 -5.81 17.69
CA THR A 367 31.57 -6.22 16.32
C THR A 367 30.83 -5.46 15.22
N LEU A 368 29.62 -4.94 15.50
CA LEU A 368 28.85 -4.03 14.63
C LEU A 368 29.54 -2.67 14.45
N MET A 369 30.40 -2.32 15.41
CA MET A 369 31.12 -1.07 15.44
C MET A 369 32.50 -1.20 14.82
N ILE A 370 33.09 -2.38 14.70
CA ILE A 370 34.52 -2.53 14.44
C ILE A 370 34.79 -2.82 12.96
N ALA A 371 35.60 -2.00 12.29
CA ALA A 371 36.12 -2.24 10.94
C ALA A 371 37.13 -3.41 10.95
N GLU A 372 37.53 -3.90 9.77
CA GLU A 372 38.48 -5.02 9.61
C GLU A 372 39.81 -4.80 10.37
N ASP A 373 40.15 -3.56 10.69
CA ASP A 373 41.34 -3.13 11.41
C ASP A 373 41.16 -3.04 12.95
N GLY A 374 39.97 -3.33 13.49
CA GLY A 374 39.69 -3.19 14.92
C GLY A 374 39.09 -1.83 15.34
N SER A 375 38.92 -0.87 14.42
CA SER A 375 38.50 0.50 14.75
C SER A 375 36.98 0.72 14.73
N VAL A 376 36.46 1.58 15.62
CA VAL A 376 35.01 1.85 15.68
C VAL A 376 34.54 2.79 14.55
N ARG A 377 33.59 2.35 13.71
CA ARG A 377 32.89 3.11 12.65
C ARG A 377 31.82 4.02 13.24
N TRP A 378 32.26 5.01 14.01
CA TRP A 378 31.42 5.97 14.74
C TRP A 378 30.33 6.63 13.87
N HIS A 379 30.60 6.88 12.59
CA HIS A 379 29.66 7.54 11.67
C HIS A 379 28.38 6.72 11.44
N ASN A 380 28.49 5.43 11.07
CA ASN A 380 27.33 4.57 10.81
C ASN A 380 26.52 4.30 12.09
N LEU A 381 27.21 4.15 13.22
CA LEU A 381 26.58 3.98 14.52
C LEU A 381 25.79 5.23 14.93
N ASN A 382 26.41 6.40 14.79
CA ASN A 382 25.76 7.67 15.09
C ASN A 382 24.52 7.87 14.21
N PHE A 383 24.56 7.48 12.93
CA PHE A 383 23.39 7.50 12.06
C PHE A 383 22.26 6.60 12.59
N LEU A 384 22.57 5.34 12.92
CA LEU A 384 21.57 4.39 13.37
C LEU A 384 20.94 4.82 14.71
N LEU A 385 21.76 5.22 15.67
CA LEU A 385 21.30 5.69 16.98
C LEU A 385 20.49 6.98 16.86
N ALA A 386 20.97 7.96 16.08
CA ALA A 386 20.24 9.19 15.83
C ALA A 386 18.92 8.90 15.10
N GLY A 387 18.91 8.08 14.06
CA GLY A 387 17.73 7.71 13.30
C GLY A 387 16.66 7.02 14.16
N VAL A 388 17.05 6.03 14.97
CA VAL A 388 16.14 5.34 15.90
C VAL A 388 15.62 6.29 16.98
N ALA A 389 16.47 7.12 17.57
CA ALA A 389 16.06 8.09 18.59
C ALA A 389 15.08 9.14 18.02
N ILE A 390 15.40 9.68 16.85
CA ILE A 390 14.62 10.71 16.16
C ILE A 390 13.25 10.15 15.72
N LEU A 391 13.21 9.02 14.99
CA LEU A 391 11.95 8.40 14.57
C LEU A 391 11.14 7.88 15.77
N GLY A 392 11.81 7.27 16.74
CA GLY A 392 11.18 6.77 17.97
C GLY A 392 10.50 7.87 18.75
N LEU A 393 11.14 9.05 18.89
CA LEU A 393 10.55 10.22 19.54
C LEU A 393 9.30 10.72 18.79
N GLN A 394 9.34 10.81 17.46
CA GLN A 394 8.19 11.24 16.66
C GLN A 394 7.00 10.29 16.84
N TYR A 395 7.23 8.97 16.72
CA TYR A 395 6.18 7.97 16.93
C TYR A 395 5.62 8.00 18.35
N LEU A 396 6.47 8.21 19.36
CA LEU A 396 6.02 8.35 20.75
C LEU A 396 5.07 9.54 20.91
N ILE A 397 5.41 10.70 20.32
CA ILE A 397 4.56 11.90 20.36
C ILE A 397 3.23 11.63 19.66
N ILE A 398 3.28 11.04 18.45
CA ILE A 398 2.10 10.70 17.65
C ILE A 398 1.16 9.77 18.42
N ILE A 399 1.70 8.68 18.99
CA ILE A 399 0.92 7.70 19.77
C ILE A 399 0.35 8.34 21.03
N TYR A 400 1.17 9.09 21.77
CA TYR A 400 0.74 9.78 22.99
C TYR A 400 -0.43 10.74 22.69
N CYS A 401 -0.26 11.63 21.70
CA CYS A 401 -1.29 12.58 21.30
C CYS A 401 -2.54 11.85 20.78
N GLY A 402 -2.38 10.80 19.98
CA GLY A 402 -3.49 10.00 19.44
C GLY A 402 -4.34 9.32 20.53
N VAL A 403 -3.70 8.63 21.48
CA VAL A 403 -4.39 7.96 22.62
C VAL A 403 -5.11 8.98 23.51
N ARG A 404 -4.46 10.11 23.80
CA ARG A 404 -5.08 11.18 24.58
C ARG A 404 -6.25 11.81 23.85
N MET A 405 -6.12 12.05 22.55
CA MET A 405 -7.18 12.58 21.70
C MET A 405 -8.40 11.65 21.69
N HIS A 406 -8.19 10.33 21.56
CA HIS A 406 -9.26 9.33 21.66
C HIS A 406 -10.00 9.41 23.00
N THR A 407 -9.25 9.51 24.10
CA THR A 407 -9.83 9.60 25.44
C THR A 407 -10.69 10.86 25.60
N ILE A 408 -10.21 12.00 25.11
CA ILE A 408 -10.96 13.28 25.12
C ILE A 408 -12.22 13.17 24.23
N LEU A 409 -12.11 12.52 23.07
CA LEU A 409 -13.21 12.29 22.13
C LEU A 409 -14.37 11.49 22.76
N GLN A 410 -14.06 10.56 23.66
CA GLN A 410 -15.04 9.74 24.38
C GLN A 410 -15.64 10.46 25.58
N LYS A 411 -14.82 11.15 26.40
CA LYS A 411 -15.23 11.66 27.71
C LYS A 411 -15.81 13.08 27.70
N GLU A 412 -15.26 13.98 26.88
CA GLU A 412 -15.49 15.43 27.00
C GLU A 412 -16.37 16.00 25.88
N LEU A 413 -16.45 15.30 24.74
CA LEU A 413 -17.13 15.80 23.54
C LEU A 413 -18.65 15.58 23.53
N SER A 414 -19.23 14.96 24.57
CA SER A 414 -20.69 14.92 24.79
C SER A 414 -21.27 16.30 25.10
N GLN A 415 -20.44 17.24 25.56
CA GLN A 415 -20.84 18.59 25.98
C GLN A 415 -20.69 19.66 24.88
N GLN A 416 -20.15 19.31 23.72
CA GLN A 416 -19.99 20.24 22.58
C GLN A 416 -21.14 20.12 21.57
N SER A 417 -21.23 21.09 20.64
CA SER A 417 -22.21 21.03 19.56
C SER A 417 -22.07 19.76 18.70
N VAL A 418 -23.20 19.21 18.28
CA VAL A 418 -23.25 17.96 17.49
C VAL A 418 -22.44 18.08 16.19
N VAL A 419 -22.44 19.26 15.59
CA VAL A 419 -21.69 19.56 14.36
C VAL A 419 -20.18 19.52 14.61
N ASN A 420 -19.68 20.25 15.61
CA ASN A 420 -18.25 20.25 15.92
C ASN A 420 -17.78 18.86 16.36
N ARG A 421 -18.61 18.14 17.13
CA ARG A 421 -18.31 16.76 17.54
C ARG A 421 -18.14 15.82 16.35
N LYS A 422 -19.04 15.88 15.37
CA LYS A 422 -18.95 15.07 14.14
C LYS A 422 -17.67 15.40 13.37
N LEU A 423 -17.38 16.69 13.22
CA LEU A 423 -16.20 17.18 12.50
C LEU A 423 -14.89 16.70 13.15
N GLN A 424 -14.73 16.88 14.47
CA GLN A 424 -13.55 16.42 15.22
C GLN A 424 -13.36 14.90 15.14
N LYS A 425 -14.45 14.13 15.21
CA LYS A 425 -14.40 12.66 15.02
C LYS A 425 -13.90 12.26 13.64
N GLN A 426 -14.35 12.95 12.59
CA GLN A 426 -13.92 12.68 11.22
C GLN A 426 -12.44 12.98 11.03
N PHE A 427 -11.97 14.14 11.49
CA PHE A 427 -10.56 14.50 11.40
C PHE A 427 -9.66 13.59 12.24
N PHE A 428 -10.09 13.19 13.44
CA PHE A 428 -9.36 12.20 14.23
C PHE A 428 -9.26 10.86 13.49
N ARG A 429 -10.38 10.37 12.94
CA ARG A 429 -10.39 9.12 12.16
C ARG A 429 -9.49 9.23 10.92
N ALA A 430 -9.54 10.35 10.20
CA ALA A 430 -8.67 10.60 9.06
C ALA A 430 -7.22 10.53 9.50
N LEU A 431 -6.83 11.29 10.51
CA LEU A 431 -5.46 11.37 11.01
C LEU A 431 -4.91 10.04 11.53
N VAL A 432 -5.75 9.24 12.20
CA VAL A 432 -5.38 7.86 12.59
C VAL A 432 -5.14 7.00 11.36
N VAL A 433 -6.02 7.04 10.36
CA VAL A 433 -5.81 6.29 9.10
C VAL A 433 -4.54 6.77 8.39
N GLN A 434 -4.32 8.08 8.32
CA GLN A 434 -3.12 8.70 7.72
C GLN A 434 -1.82 8.33 8.45
N THR A 435 -1.88 7.99 9.74
CA THR A 435 -0.71 7.52 10.50
C THR A 435 -0.50 6.01 10.34
N VAL A 436 -1.60 5.26 10.44
CA VAL A 436 -1.58 3.79 10.45
C VAL A 436 -1.25 3.25 9.07
N VAL A 437 -1.81 3.81 8.01
CA VAL A 437 -1.63 3.31 6.63
C VAL A 437 -0.16 3.35 6.19
N PRO A 438 0.58 4.48 6.28
CA PRO A 438 2.01 4.49 5.97
C PRO A 438 2.83 3.58 6.90
N THR A 439 2.42 3.42 8.16
CA THR A 439 3.11 2.51 9.08
C THR A 439 3.05 1.06 8.60
N PHE A 440 1.87 0.60 8.19
CA PHE A 440 1.69 -0.79 7.71
C PHE A 440 2.17 -1.01 6.27
N LEU A 441 1.97 -0.04 5.39
CA LEU A 441 2.36 -0.18 3.98
C LEU A 441 3.84 0.08 3.79
N PHE A 442 4.40 1.14 4.39
CA PHE A 442 5.76 1.59 4.10
C PHE A 442 6.75 1.21 5.22
N VAL A 443 6.45 1.53 6.48
CA VAL A 443 7.45 1.42 7.57
C VAL A 443 7.71 -0.03 7.97
N LEU A 444 6.66 -0.82 8.20
CA LEU A 444 6.80 -2.22 8.61
C LEU A 444 7.50 -3.09 7.55
N PRO A 445 7.23 -2.96 6.24
CA PRO A 445 7.94 -3.75 5.24
C PRO A 445 9.40 -3.33 5.03
N ILE A 446 9.74 -2.06 5.24
CA ILE A 446 11.10 -1.53 5.02
C ILE A 446 12.00 -1.67 6.25
N ALA A 447 11.45 -1.63 7.46
CA ALA A 447 12.22 -1.80 8.68
C ALA A 447 13.10 -3.07 8.69
N PRO A 448 12.62 -4.25 8.23
CA PRO A 448 13.46 -5.43 8.06
C PRO A 448 14.58 -5.28 7.05
N PHE A 449 14.56 -4.36 6.10
CA PHE A 449 15.66 -4.13 5.15
C PHE A 449 16.65 -3.07 5.64
N LEU A 450 16.18 -2.18 6.52
CA LEU A 450 17.05 -1.23 7.22
C LEU A 450 17.81 -1.91 8.37
N ILE A 451 17.13 -2.78 9.12
CA ILE A 451 17.66 -3.53 10.28
C ILE A 451 18.19 -4.91 9.86
N GLY A 452 17.62 -5.54 8.84
CA GLY A 452 17.98 -6.86 8.33
C GLY A 452 19.45 -7.08 8.10
N PRO A 453 20.12 -6.19 7.35
CA PRO A 453 21.56 -6.17 7.20
C PRO A 453 22.33 -6.31 8.52
N LEU A 454 21.83 -5.76 9.64
CA LEU A 454 22.41 -5.89 10.98
C LEU A 454 22.25 -7.30 11.55
N VAL A 455 21.13 -7.99 11.25
CA VAL A 455 20.82 -9.34 11.76
C VAL A 455 21.28 -10.48 10.83
N VAL A 456 21.81 -10.18 9.63
CA VAL A 456 22.33 -11.18 8.66
C VAL A 456 23.31 -12.18 9.30
N PRO A 457 24.27 -11.79 10.16
CA PRO A 457 25.18 -12.76 10.77
C PRO A 457 24.53 -13.71 11.76
N PHE A 458 23.35 -13.37 12.30
CA PHE A 458 22.62 -14.18 13.27
C PHE A 458 21.65 -15.15 12.60
N ILE A 459 20.97 -14.70 11.56
CA ILE A 459 19.93 -15.47 10.86
C ILE A 459 20.51 -16.24 9.67
N GLY A 460 21.71 -15.87 9.20
CA GLY A 460 22.36 -16.47 8.02
C GLY A 460 21.66 -16.17 6.69
N ILE A 461 20.55 -15.42 6.71
CA ILE A 461 19.80 -15.01 5.53
C ILE A 461 20.49 -13.78 4.93
N GLN A 462 21.07 -13.91 3.74
CA GLN A 462 21.65 -12.78 3.02
C GLN A 462 20.54 -11.89 2.45
N MET A 463 20.60 -10.58 2.73
CA MET A 463 19.65 -9.61 2.18
C MET A 463 20.02 -9.23 0.74
N ASN A 464 19.79 -10.14 -0.20
CA ASN A 464 20.00 -9.94 -1.64
C ASN A 464 18.65 -10.00 -2.38
N PHE A 465 17.71 -9.15 -1.97
CA PHE A 465 16.38 -9.09 -2.57
C PHE A 465 16.31 -7.93 -3.56
N PRO A 466 15.55 -8.07 -4.67
CA PRO A 466 15.20 -6.92 -5.49
C PRO A 466 14.48 -5.89 -4.60
N THR A 467 14.96 -4.66 -4.52
CA THR A 467 14.44 -3.64 -3.61
C THR A 467 13.62 -2.55 -4.30
N GLY A 468 13.48 -2.62 -5.63
CA GLY A 468 12.66 -1.68 -6.39
C GLY A 468 11.19 -1.60 -5.94
N TRP A 469 10.61 -2.71 -5.45
CA TRP A 469 9.24 -2.70 -4.90
C TRP A 469 9.11 -1.85 -3.63
N MET A 470 10.17 -1.69 -2.84
CA MET A 470 10.15 -0.86 -1.63
C MET A 470 9.93 0.60 -2.00
N TYR A 471 10.55 1.02 -3.10
CA TYR A 471 10.39 2.35 -3.64
C TYR A 471 8.97 2.57 -4.20
N VAL A 472 8.40 1.59 -4.90
CA VAL A 472 7.01 1.64 -5.36
C VAL A 472 6.05 1.91 -4.21
N ILE A 473 6.23 1.24 -3.07
CA ILE A 473 5.37 1.47 -1.90
C ILE A 473 5.57 2.86 -1.31
N LEU A 474 6.81 3.37 -1.30
CA LEU A 474 7.12 4.75 -0.90
C LEU A 474 6.38 5.76 -1.80
N CYS A 475 6.29 5.54 -3.12
CA CYS A 475 5.54 6.43 -4.02
C CYS A 475 4.02 6.31 -3.91
N LEU A 476 3.51 5.17 -3.46
CA LEU A 476 2.08 4.90 -3.43
C LEU A 476 1.39 5.46 -2.17
N TYR A 477 2.11 5.58 -1.05
CA TYR A 477 1.48 6.02 0.20
C TYR A 477 0.94 7.47 0.16
N PRO A 478 1.60 8.48 -0.45
CA PRO A 478 1.06 9.85 -0.42
C PRO A 478 -0.27 10.02 -1.16
N PRO A 479 -0.44 9.43 -2.38
CA PRO A 479 -1.75 9.36 -3.03
C PRO A 479 -2.82 8.66 -2.16
N ILE A 480 -2.48 7.52 -1.55
CA ILE A 480 -3.40 6.78 -0.68
C ILE A 480 -3.83 7.64 0.51
N ASP A 481 -2.88 8.34 1.15
CA ASP A 481 -3.11 9.21 2.30
C ASP A 481 -4.14 10.30 1.98
N THR A 482 -3.96 10.95 0.83
CA THR A 482 -4.85 12.02 0.37
C THR A 482 -6.24 11.52 0.01
N VAL A 483 -6.33 10.39 -0.69
CA VAL A 483 -7.61 9.76 -1.01
C VAL A 483 -8.34 9.35 0.26
N ALA A 484 -7.64 8.75 1.23
CA ALA A 484 -8.22 8.39 2.52
C ALA A 484 -8.79 9.62 3.24
N PHE A 485 -8.05 10.72 3.29
CA PHE A 485 -8.51 11.98 3.87
C PHE A 485 -9.78 12.51 3.19
N MET A 486 -9.79 12.58 1.85
CA MET A 486 -10.95 13.04 1.07
C MET A 486 -12.19 12.17 1.28
N LEU A 487 -12.03 10.85 1.43
CA LEU A 487 -13.15 9.92 1.59
C LEU A 487 -13.68 9.84 3.04
N ILE A 488 -12.88 10.20 4.03
CA ILE A 488 -13.25 10.17 5.45
C ILE A 488 -13.93 11.47 5.90
N VAL A 489 -13.42 12.62 5.47
CA VAL A 489 -13.96 13.93 5.88
C VAL A 489 -15.17 14.29 5.02
N SER A 490 -16.32 14.47 5.63
CA SER A 490 -17.60 14.50 4.91
C SER A 490 -17.76 15.70 3.96
N GLU A 491 -17.16 16.82 4.31
CA GLU A 491 -17.18 18.08 3.57
C GLU A 491 -16.43 17.92 2.25
N TYR A 492 -15.21 17.36 2.29
CA TYR A 492 -14.44 17.07 1.09
C TYR A 492 -15.04 15.90 0.31
N LYS A 493 -15.48 14.83 1.00
CA LYS A 493 -16.10 13.65 0.37
C LYS A 493 -17.27 14.01 -0.53
N LYS A 494 -18.16 14.91 -0.06
CA LYS A 494 -19.32 15.33 -0.86
C LYS A 494 -18.86 15.96 -2.17
N VAL A 495 -17.98 16.95 -2.10
CA VAL A 495 -17.48 17.65 -3.29
C VAL A 495 -16.70 16.71 -4.20
N THR A 496 -15.86 15.83 -3.65
CA THR A 496 -15.16 14.79 -4.42
C THR A 496 -16.14 13.87 -5.15
N LEU A 497 -17.17 13.36 -4.46
CA LEU A 497 -18.20 12.53 -5.09
C LEU A 497 -18.96 13.28 -6.19
N GLU A 498 -19.16 14.59 -6.06
CA GLU A 498 -19.77 15.41 -7.10
C GLU A 498 -18.88 15.62 -8.32
N MET A 499 -17.56 15.81 -8.12
CA MET A 499 -16.59 15.84 -9.22
C MET A 499 -16.57 14.50 -9.99
N PHE A 500 -16.76 13.38 -9.28
CA PHE A 500 -16.78 12.04 -9.89
C PHE A 500 -18.18 11.55 -10.28
N LYS A 501 -19.27 12.30 -10.04
CA LYS A 501 -20.64 11.96 -10.49
C LYS A 501 -20.75 11.66 -11.99
N PRO A 502 -20.06 12.34 -12.92
CA PRO A 502 -20.13 11.99 -14.34
C PRO A 502 -19.40 10.69 -14.70
N VAL A 503 -18.51 10.20 -13.83
CA VAL A 503 -17.70 8.98 -14.04
C VAL A 503 -18.25 7.79 -13.25
N LEU A 504 -18.89 8.03 -12.11
CA LEU A 504 -19.46 7.00 -11.25
C LEU A 504 -20.82 6.52 -11.79
N PRO A 505 -21.09 5.21 -11.81
CA PRO A 505 -22.41 4.70 -12.12
C PRO A 505 -23.42 5.27 -11.10
N LYS A 506 -24.58 5.73 -11.59
CA LYS A 506 -25.63 6.31 -10.73
C LYS A 506 -25.97 5.32 -9.61
N ARG A 507 -25.75 5.72 -8.35
CA ARG A 507 -26.13 4.90 -7.19
C ARG A 507 -27.64 4.70 -7.18
N ILE A 508 -28.01 3.43 -7.21
CA ILE A 508 -29.34 2.96 -6.91
C ILE A 508 -29.59 3.19 -5.42
N LYS A 509 -30.59 4.01 -5.07
CA LYS A 509 -30.97 4.29 -3.69
C LYS A 509 -31.77 3.09 -3.15
N VAL A 510 -31.15 2.27 -2.32
CA VAL A 510 -31.89 1.34 -1.46
C VAL A 510 -32.48 2.11 -0.29
N ILE A 511 -33.79 2.37 -0.31
CA ILE A 511 -34.52 2.94 0.82
C ILE A 511 -34.83 1.80 1.81
N SER A 512 -34.20 1.84 2.98
CA SER A 512 -34.55 0.97 4.10
C SER A 512 -35.68 1.62 4.92
N GLU A 513 -36.93 1.38 4.54
CA GLU A 513 -38.08 1.61 5.43
C GLU A 513 -38.34 0.35 6.25
N VAL A 514 -37.66 0.22 7.37
CA VAL A 514 -38.09 -0.65 8.47
C VAL A 514 -37.92 0.12 9.76
N SER A 515 -39.00 0.76 10.21
CA SER A 515 -39.43 0.86 11.62
C SER A 515 -40.28 2.12 11.85
N THR A 516 -41.58 2.07 11.52
CA THR A 516 -42.68 2.76 12.23
C THR A 516 -44.02 2.43 11.56
N SER A 517 -44.60 1.27 11.82
CA SER A 517 -46.05 1.09 11.64
C SER A 517 -46.74 0.23 12.71
N THR A 518 -46.02 -0.22 13.75
CA THR A 518 -46.61 -1.06 14.81
C THR A 518 -47.03 -0.28 16.06
N ALA A 519 -47.46 0.99 15.93
CA ALA A 519 -47.88 1.80 17.08
C ALA A 519 -49.18 2.61 16.89
N ALA A 520 -49.94 2.43 15.81
CA ALA A 520 -51.13 3.25 15.53
C ALA A 520 -52.41 2.48 15.19
N ALA A 521 -52.53 1.20 15.57
CA ALA A 521 -53.74 0.40 15.32
C ALA A 521 -54.27 -0.33 16.59
N ILE A 522 -54.03 0.24 17.78
CA ILE A 522 -54.74 -0.12 19.01
C ILE A 522 -55.27 1.17 19.62
N THR A 523 -56.34 1.71 19.04
CA THR A 523 -57.39 2.54 19.67
C THR A 523 -58.26 3.14 18.56
N LYS A 524 -59.23 2.37 18.08
CA LYS A 524 -60.63 2.74 17.92
C LYS A 524 -61.40 1.62 17.23
#